data_AF-A0A061SGL5-F1
#
_entry.id   AF-A0A061SGL5-F1
#
_cell.length_a   1.000
_cell.length_b   1.000
_cell.length_c   1.000
_cell.angle_alpha   90.00
_cell.angle_beta   90.00
_cell.angle_gamma   90.00
#
_symmetry.space_group_name_H-M   'P 1'
#
loop_
_entity.id
_entity.type
_entity.pdbx_description
1 polymer ?
#
loop_
_entity_poly.entity_id
_entity_poly.type
_entity_poly.pdbx_seq_one_letter_code
_entity_poly.pdbx_strand_id
1 'polypeptide(L)'
;MLSGAPFKRCSRTGRVRDRAGEEVKLIGATRKILQRIASDQDWQDVQIAYVSRTEHPAWAKSCLKMFYLNEDATLDSLGKHKHIYPGSKATHFRRIQQETGLDYAEMIFFDNEKWNCRDVEPLGVTCVYTPSGLTEEVWDEGLKQFAERASRQQPSRR
;
A
#
# COMPACT_ATOMS: atom_id res chain seq x y z
N MET A 1 -17.07 4.52 -13.98
CA MET A 1 -16.83 3.89 -12.66
C MET A 1 -16.74 2.39 -12.87
N LEU A 2 -15.88 1.69 -12.12
CA LEU A 2 -15.85 0.23 -12.13
C LEU A 2 -17.17 -0.33 -11.60
N SER A 3 -17.65 -1.40 -12.23
CA SER A 3 -18.89 -2.13 -11.86
C SER A 3 -18.69 -3.09 -10.68
N GLY A 4 -17.44 -3.22 -10.20
CA GLY A 4 -17.10 -4.03 -9.03
C GLY A 4 -17.04 -5.54 -9.30
N ALA A 5 -17.17 -6.32 -8.23
CA ALA A 5 -17.03 -7.76 -8.27
C ALA A 5 -18.21 -8.45 -9.02
N PRO A 6 -18.03 -9.70 -9.52
CA PRO A 6 -16.82 -10.52 -9.42
C PRO A 6 -15.72 -10.05 -10.37
N PHE A 7 -14.48 -10.04 -9.87
CA PHE A 7 -13.30 -9.81 -10.70
C PHE A 7 -12.83 -11.11 -11.34
N LYS A 8 -12.39 -11.04 -12.59
CA LYS A 8 -11.87 -12.19 -13.34
C LYS A 8 -10.50 -11.87 -13.92
N ARG A 9 -9.52 -12.74 -13.68
CA ARG A 9 -8.21 -12.69 -14.33
C ARG A 9 -8.22 -13.54 -15.59
N CYS A 10 -7.76 -12.98 -16.71
CA CYS A 10 -7.50 -13.75 -17.92
C CYS A 10 -6.20 -14.54 -17.75
N SER A 11 -6.25 -15.88 -17.80
CA SER A 11 -5.06 -16.74 -17.65
C SER A 11 -3.96 -16.44 -18.68
N ARG A 12 -4.35 -16.16 -19.93
CA ARG A 12 -3.42 -15.87 -21.03
C ARG A 12 -2.74 -14.51 -20.95
N THR A 13 -3.44 -13.48 -20.50
CA THR A 13 -2.93 -12.09 -20.54
C THR A 13 -2.63 -11.49 -19.18
N GLY A 14 -3.04 -12.15 -18.10
CA GLY A 14 -2.96 -11.64 -16.74
C GLY A 14 -3.87 -10.44 -16.42
N ARG A 15 -4.60 -9.92 -17.42
CA ARG A 15 -5.52 -8.78 -17.24
C ARG A 15 -6.67 -9.14 -16.31
N VAL A 16 -6.98 -8.21 -15.42
CA VAL A 16 -8.09 -8.32 -14.47
C VAL A 16 -9.25 -7.47 -14.98
N ARG A 17 -10.46 -8.03 -14.98
CA ARG A 17 -11.67 -7.33 -15.40
C ARG A 17 -12.74 -7.39 -14.32
N ASP A 18 -13.54 -6.35 -14.23
CA ASP A 18 -14.70 -6.27 -13.35
C ASP A 18 -15.92 -7.03 -13.93
N ARG A 19 -17.07 -6.94 -13.25
CA ARG A 19 -18.32 -7.58 -13.68
C ARG A 19 -18.79 -7.16 -15.09
N ALA A 20 -18.56 -5.92 -15.49
CA ALA A 20 -18.94 -5.40 -16.80
C ALA A 20 -17.89 -5.68 -17.89
N GLY A 21 -16.74 -6.25 -17.52
CA GLY A 21 -15.64 -6.51 -18.43
C GLY A 21 -14.64 -5.36 -18.55
N GLU A 22 -14.80 -4.30 -17.76
CA GLU A 22 -13.87 -3.17 -17.73
C GLU A 22 -12.55 -3.61 -17.09
N GLU A 23 -11.43 -3.18 -17.68
CA GLU A 23 -10.11 -3.58 -17.20
C GLU A 23 -9.72 -2.81 -15.94
N VAL A 24 -9.40 -3.56 -14.88
CA VAL A 24 -8.84 -3.00 -13.64
C VAL A 24 -7.32 -2.97 -13.77
N LYS A 25 -6.72 -1.81 -13.51
CA LYS A 25 -5.28 -1.59 -13.65
C LYS A 25 -4.67 -1.02 -12.37
N LEU A 26 -3.41 -1.36 -12.11
CA LEU A 26 -2.60 -0.67 -11.11
C LEU A 26 -2.12 0.64 -11.70
N ILE A 27 -2.13 1.70 -10.90
CA ILE A 27 -1.81 3.06 -11.36
C ILE A 27 -0.31 3.31 -11.22
N GLY A 28 0.28 4.00 -12.21
CA GLY A 28 1.67 4.45 -12.18
C GLY A 28 2.67 3.31 -12.02
N ALA A 29 3.68 3.53 -11.17
CA ALA A 29 4.77 2.61 -10.87
C ALA A 29 4.42 1.53 -9.85
N THR A 30 3.19 1.51 -9.31
CA THR A 30 2.75 0.59 -8.25
C THR A 30 3.11 -0.86 -8.53
N ARG A 31 2.89 -1.33 -9.76
CA ARG A 31 3.23 -2.71 -10.16
C ARG A 31 4.73 -2.98 -10.01
N LYS A 32 5.57 -2.12 -10.61
CA LYS A 32 7.03 -2.27 -10.62
C LYS A 32 7.60 -2.24 -9.21
N ILE A 33 7.13 -1.29 -8.38
CA ILE A 33 7.56 -1.15 -6.98
C ILE A 33 7.22 -2.40 -6.17
N LEU A 34 5.96 -2.87 -6.23
CA LEU A 34 5.55 -4.05 -5.47
C LEU A 34 6.21 -5.34 -5.99
N GLN A 35 6.52 -5.42 -7.30
CA GLN A 35 7.33 -6.51 -7.85
C GLN A 35 8.75 -6.51 -7.31
N ARG A 36 9.38 -5.33 -7.16
CA ARG A 36 10.71 -5.19 -6.55
C ARG A 36 10.67 -5.65 -5.10
N ILE A 37 9.74 -5.12 -4.31
CA ILE A 37 9.58 -5.50 -2.88
C ILE A 37 9.35 -7.01 -2.73
N ALA A 38 8.60 -7.63 -3.64
CA ALA A 38 8.32 -9.07 -3.60
C ALA A 38 9.51 -9.97 -4.02
N SER A 39 10.55 -9.42 -4.66
CA SER A 39 11.59 -10.23 -5.31
C SER A 39 13.02 -9.90 -4.88
N ASP A 40 13.24 -8.71 -4.33
CA ASP A 40 14.57 -8.17 -4.00
C ASP A 40 14.89 -8.36 -2.51
N GLN A 41 16.05 -8.94 -2.20
CA GLN A 41 16.44 -9.33 -0.85
C GLN A 41 16.53 -8.14 0.11
N ASP A 42 16.85 -6.95 -0.42
CA ASP A 42 16.92 -5.70 0.34
C ASP A 42 15.58 -5.33 1.02
N TRP A 43 14.47 -5.94 0.58
CA TRP A 43 13.11 -5.68 1.07
C TRP A 43 12.56 -6.81 1.96
N GLN A 44 13.35 -7.84 2.27
CA GLN A 44 12.89 -9.03 3.02
C GLN A 44 12.27 -8.68 4.39
N ASP A 45 12.77 -7.63 5.03
CA ASP A 45 12.36 -7.20 6.38
C ASP A 45 11.23 -6.16 6.35
N VAL A 46 10.81 -5.73 5.15
CA VAL A 46 9.73 -4.77 4.96
C VAL A 46 8.37 -5.48 4.95
N GLN A 47 7.43 -4.92 5.70
CA GLN A 47 6.06 -5.42 5.74
C GLN A 47 5.13 -4.48 4.96
N ILE A 48 4.29 -5.05 4.10
CA ILE A 48 3.29 -4.28 3.34
C ILE A 48 1.94 -4.32 4.04
N ALA A 49 1.36 -3.14 4.23
CA ALA A 49 0.01 -2.96 4.73
C ALA A 49 -0.86 -2.26 3.68
N TYR A 50 -2.05 -2.81 3.40
CA TYR A 50 -3.07 -2.12 2.61
C TYR A 50 -4.08 -1.45 3.53
N VAL A 51 -4.25 -0.15 3.32
CA VAL A 51 -5.15 0.69 4.13
C VAL A 51 -6.18 1.34 3.22
N SER A 52 -7.47 1.03 3.41
CA SER A 52 -8.53 1.52 2.53
C SER A 52 -9.83 1.78 3.29
N ARG A 53 -10.49 2.89 2.95
CA ARG A 53 -11.76 3.35 3.55
C ARG A 53 -13.00 2.87 2.77
N THR A 54 -12.86 1.84 1.94
CA THR A 54 -13.93 1.41 1.03
C THR A 54 -15.14 0.82 1.78
N GLU A 55 -16.34 1.12 1.27
CA GLU A 55 -17.61 0.47 1.66
C GLU A 55 -17.75 -0.95 1.08
N HIS A 56 -16.82 -1.39 0.23
CA HIS A 56 -16.81 -2.73 -0.35
C HIS A 56 -15.53 -3.53 -0.05
N PRO A 57 -15.23 -3.83 1.23
CA PRO A 57 -14.02 -4.60 1.60
C PRO A 57 -13.87 -5.94 0.90
N ALA A 58 -14.98 -6.67 0.74
CA ALA A 58 -14.96 -7.98 0.09
C ALA A 58 -14.51 -7.88 -1.38
N TRP A 59 -14.94 -6.83 -2.09
CA TRP A 59 -14.54 -6.58 -3.47
C TRP A 59 -13.05 -6.28 -3.54
N ALA A 60 -12.57 -5.33 -2.74
CA ALA A 60 -11.16 -4.97 -2.70
C ALA A 60 -10.28 -6.20 -2.42
N LYS A 61 -10.60 -6.99 -1.39
CA LYS A 61 -9.88 -8.22 -1.04
C LYS A 61 -9.88 -9.24 -2.19
N SER A 62 -11.03 -9.45 -2.84
CA SER A 62 -11.10 -10.36 -4.00
C SER A 62 -10.29 -9.86 -5.20
N CYS A 63 -10.22 -8.55 -5.39
CA CYS A 63 -9.46 -7.92 -6.47
C CYS A 63 -7.95 -8.09 -6.28
N LEU A 64 -7.44 -7.89 -5.05
CA LEU A 64 -6.02 -8.07 -4.72
C LEU A 64 -5.51 -9.47 -5.10
N LYS A 65 -6.33 -10.52 -4.91
CA LYS A 65 -6.00 -11.91 -5.27
C LYS A 65 -5.83 -12.14 -6.78
N MET A 66 -6.38 -11.25 -7.61
CA MET A 66 -6.30 -11.37 -9.07
C MET A 66 -5.03 -10.76 -9.65
N PHE A 67 -4.31 -9.95 -8.87
CA PHE A 67 -3.10 -9.26 -9.32
C PHE A 67 -1.84 -10.01 -8.89
N TYR A 68 -1.28 -10.75 -9.83
CA TYR A 68 0.02 -11.42 -9.67
C TYR A 68 1.15 -10.41 -9.85
N LEU A 69 2.16 -10.50 -9.00
CA LEU A 69 3.39 -9.73 -9.05
C LEU A 69 4.49 -10.54 -9.74
N ASN A 70 4.65 -11.80 -9.34
CA ASN A 70 5.51 -12.80 -9.97
C ASN A 70 4.78 -14.16 -9.95
N GLU A 71 5.48 -15.27 -10.16
CA GLU A 71 4.88 -16.60 -10.18
C GLU A 71 4.33 -17.04 -8.80
N ASP A 72 4.95 -16.56 -7.73
CA ASP A 72 4.70 -17.02 -6.35
C ASP A 72 3.89 -16.02 -5.50
N ALA A 73 3.72 -14.78 -5.97
CA ALA A 73 3.11 -13.70 -5.20
C ALA A 73 1.98 -12.97 -5.94
N THR A 74 0.92 -12.67 -5.19
CA THR A 74 -0.13 -11.73 -5.56
C THR A 74 -0.04 -10.49 -4.67
N LEU A 75 -0.79 -9.43 -4.99
CA LEU A 75 -0.96 -8.32 -4.05
C LEU A 75 -1.49 -8.83 -2.71
N ASP A 76 -2.47 -9.72 -2.72
CA ASP A 76 -3.07 -10.25 -1.49
C ASP A 76 -2.06 -10.98 -0.60
N SER A 77 -1.12 -11.74 -1.17
CA SER A 77 -0.10 -12.46 -0.40
C SER A 77 1.07 -11.57 0.03
N LEU A 78 1.38 -10.51 -0.73
CA LEU A 78 2.40 -9.53 -0.33
C LEU A 78 1.93 -8.67 0.87
N GLY A 79 0.65 -8.30 0.90
CA GLY A 79 0.07 -7.50 1.99
C GLY A 79 -0.17 -8.32 3.26
N LYS A 80 0.81 -8.30 4.18
CA LYS A 80 0.72 -8.95 5.51
C LYS A 80 -0.42 -8.38 6.36
N HIS A 81 -0.67 -7.06 6.27
CA HIS A 81 -1.75 -6.38 6.99
C HIS A 81 -2.76 -5.77 6.01
N LYS A 82 -4.05 -5.99 6.25
CA LYS A 82 -5.12 -5.58 5.33
C LYS A 82 -6.26 -4.90 6.09
N HIS A 83 -6.06 -3.62 6.42
CA HIS A 83 -7.08 -2.77 7.03
C HIS A 83 -7.92 -2.11 5.93
N ILE A 84 -8.93 -2.83 5.47
CA ILE A 84 -9.81 -2.42 4.38
C ILE A 84 -11.24 -2.39 4.93
N TYR A 85 -11.70 -1.23 5.39
CA TYR A 85 -13.04 -1.00 5.94
C TYR A 85 -13.30 0.52 6.12
N PRO A 86 -14.57 0.96 6.23
CA PRO A 86 -14.88 2.37 6.48
C PRO A 86 -14.28 2.88 7.81
N GLY A 87 -13.82 4.13 7.83
CA GLY A 87 -13.26 4.78 9.02
C GLY A 87 -12.14 5.77 8.71
N SER A 88 -11.51 6.35 9.73
CA SER A 88 -10.34 7.23 9.55
C SER A 88 -9.06 6.43 9.36
N LYS A 89 -8.13 6.91 8.54
CA LYS A 89 -6.82 6.25 8.37
C LYS A 89 -6.02 6.20 9.67
N ALA A 90 -6.17 7.20 10.54
CA ALA A 90 -5.59 7.18 11.88
C ALA A 90 -6.01 5.93 12.68
N THR A 91 -7.29 5.53 12.63
CA THR A 91 -7.77 4.32 13.31
C THR A 91 -7.15 3.06 12.72
N HIS A 92 -6.95 3.03 11.40
CA HIS A 92 -6.31 1.91 10.73
C HIS A 92 -4.85 1.77 11.17
N PHE A 93 -4.09 2.87 11.17
CA PHE A 93 -2.70 2.89 11.62
C PHE A 93 -2.54 2.51 13.09
N ARG A 94 -3.46 2.91 13.98
CA ARG A 94 -3.47 2.45 15.37
C ARG A 94 -3.60 0.94 15.50
N ARG A 95 -4.42 0.30 14.67
CA ARG A 95 -4.54 -1.16 14.67
C ARG A 95 -3.31 -1.84 14.07
N ILE A 96 -2.75 -1.28 12.99
CA ILE A 96 -1.51 -1.79 12.40
C ILE A 96 -0.39 -1.76 13.45
N GLN A 97 -0.21 -0.64 14.16
CA GLN A 97 0.80 -0.52 15.21
C GLN A 97 0.58 -1.51 16.37
N GLN A 98 -0.68 -1.77 16.74
CA GLN A 98 -1.01 -2.81 17.72
C GLN A 98 -0.67 -4.23 17.24
N GLU A 99 -0.88 -4.51 15.95
CA GLU A 99 -0.60 -5.82 15.34
C GLU A 99 0.90 -6.06 15.10
N THR A 100 1.65 -5.03 14.70
CA THR A 100 3.06 -5.14 14.33
C THR A 100 4.01 -4.85 15.49
N GLY A 101 3.60 -4.01 16.44
CA GLY A 101 4.47 -3.47 17.48
C GLY A 101 5.52 -2.47 16.98
N LEU A 102 5.51 -2.11 15.68
CA LEU A 102 6.45 -1.16 15.10
C LEU A 102 6.11 0.28 15.49
N ASP A 103 7.12 1.10 15.71
CA ASP A 103 6.90 2.51 15.97
C ASP A 103 6.36 3.22 14.72
N TYR A 104 5.50 4.23 14.89
CA TYR A 104 4.99 5.00 13.74
C TYR A 104 6.13 5.65 12.93
N ALA A 105 7.24 5.98 13.58
CA ALA A 105 8.44 6.51 12.94
C ALA A 105 9.09 5.52 11.95
N GLU A 106 8.83 4.22 12.11
CA GLU A 106 9.29 3.14 11.23
C GLU A 106 8.28 2.85 10.10
N MET A 107 7.24 3.68 9.95
CA MET A 107 6.22 3.55 8.92
C MET A 107 6.30 4.67 7.88
N ILE A 108 6.14 4.30 6.61
CA ILE A 108 5.91 5.21 5.49
C ILE A 108 4.54 4.90 4.84
N PHE A 109 3.80 5.95 4.48
CA PHE A 109 2.44 5.85 3.97
C PHE A 109 2.27 6.69 2.70
N PHE A 110 1.81 6.05 1.62
CA PHE A 110 1.50 6.70 0.35
C PHE A 110 -0.02 6.72 0.14
N ASP A 111 -0.61 7.90 -0.09
CA ASP A 111 -2.05 8.04 -0.34
C ASP A 111 -2.35 9.23 -1.26
N ASN A 112 -3.33 9.07 -2.14
CA ASN A 112 -3.73 10.10 -3.08
C ASN A 112 -4.69 11.14 -2.48
N GLU A 113 -5.19 10.92 -1.26
CA GLU A 113 -6.10 11.84 -0.59
C GLU A 113 -5.39 12.63 0.50
N LYS A 114 -5.30 13.95 0.35
CA LYS A 114 -4.51 14.81 1.25
C LYS A 114 -5.00 14.75 2.71
N TRP A 115 -6.31 14.59 2.91
CA TRP A 115 -6.90 14.45 4.25
C TRP A 115 -6.51 13.13 4.93
N ASN A 116 -6.37 12.03 4.18
CA ASN A 116 -5.88 10.78 4.74
C ASN A 116 -4.45 10.92 5.29
N CYS A 117 -3.58 11.64 4.57
CA CYS A 117 -2.23 11.96 5.04
C CYS A 117 -2.26 12.84 6.29
N ARG A 118 -3.08 13.90 6.30
CA ARG A 118 -3.24 14.81 7.45
C ARG A 118 -3.78 14.12 8.70
N ASP A 119 -4.63 13.11 8.55
CA ASP A 119 -5.14 12.30 9.66
C ASP A 119 -4.04 11.44 10.30
N VAL A 120 -3.08 10.97 9.50
CA VAL A 120 -2.07 9.97 9.90
C VAL A 120 -0.76 10.64 10.35
N GLU A 121 -0.38 11.76 9.74
CA GLU A 121 0.87 12.47 10.03
C GLU A 121 1.09 12.80 11.52
N PRO A 122 0.07 13.22 12.31
CA PRO A 122 0.23 13.47 13.75
C PRO A 122 0.63 12.23 14.58
N LEU A 123 0.48 11.01 14.04
CA LEU A 123 0.93 9.79 14.70
C LEU A 123 2.46 9.61 14.62
N GLY A 124 3.15 10.34 13.73
CA GLY A 124 4.60 10.22 13.51
C GLY A 124 4.99 9.45 12.24
N VAL A 125 4.01 8.95 11.48
CA VAL A 125 4.22 8.24 10.21
C VAL A 125 4.72 9.20 9.13
N THR A 126 5.66 8.76 8.30
CA THR A 126 6.09 9.52 7.12
C THR A 126 5.02 9.42 6.03
N CYS A 127 4.22 10.47 5.86
CA CYS A 127 3.12 10.50 4.90
C CYS A 127 3.54 11.19 3.59
N VAL A 128 3.34 10.50 2.47
CA VAL A 128 3.67 10.96 1.11
C VAL A 128 2.38 11.10 0.31
N TYR A 129 2.08 12.33 -0.12
CA TYR A 129 0.87 12.63 -0.88
C TYR A 129 1.07 12.33 -2.39
N THR A 130 0.25 11.45 -2.95
CA THR A 130 0.37 10.94 -4.33
C THR A 130 -0.86 11.26 -5.18
N PRO A 131 -1.16 12.54 -5.49
CA PRO A 131 -2.42 12.94 -6.17
C PRO A 131 -2.62 12.30 -7.55
N SER A 132 -1.51 12.01 -8.24
CA SER A 132 -1.50 11.39 -9.58
C SER A 132 -1.20 9.89 -9.54
N GLY A 133 -1.37 9.26 -8.36
CA GLY A 133 -0.91 7.90 -8.10
C GLY A 133 0.59 7.82 -7.77
N LEU A 134 1.06 6.61 -7.48
CA LEU A 134 2.44 6.36 -7.11
C LEU A 134 3.33 6.29 -8.35
N THR A 135 4.29 7.21 -8.47
CA THR A 135 5.34 7.20 -9.52
C THR A 135 6.68 6.79 -8.91
N GLU A 136 7.69 6.50 -9.74
CA GLU A 136 9.03 6.15 -9.25
C GLU A 136 9.68 7.35 -8.54
N GLU A 137 9.49 8.55 -9.07
CA GLU A 137 10.05 9.77 -8.49
C GLU A 137 9.46 10.06 -7.11
N VAL A 138 8.14 9.92 -6.97
CA VAL A 138 7.46 10.13 -5.68
C VAL A 138 7.80 9.02 -4.68
N TRP A 139 8.01 7.80 -5.16
CA TRP A 139 8.48 6.69 -4.34
C TRP A 139 9.88 6.97 -3.78
N ASP A 140 10.84 7.30 -4.64
CA ASP A 140 12.23 7.54 -4.25
C ASP A 140 12.35 8.75 -3.32
N GLU A 141 11.65 9.84 -3.62
CA GLU A 141 11.60 11.02 -2.75
C GLU A 141 10.95 10.70 -1.40
N GLY A 142 9.89 9.87 -1.39
CA GLY A 142 9.27 9.38 -0.15
C GLY A 142 10.23 8.57 0.73
N LEU A 143 10.99 7.66 0.12
CA LEU A 143 12.00 6.87 0.84
C LEU A 143 13.13 7.75 1.39
N LYS A 144 13.56 8.77 0.64
CA LYS A 144 14.53 9.74 1.11
C LYS A 144 14.03 10.50 2.33
N GLN A 145 12.78 11.01 2.30
CA GLN A 145 12.17 11.68 3.45
C GLN A 145 12.06 10.77 4.66
N PHE A 146 11.72 9.50 4.46
CA PHE A 146 11.67 8.50 5.52
C PHE A 146 13.05 8.28 6.16
N ALA A 147 14.09 8.10 5.35
CA ALA A 147 15.46 7.95 5.85
C ALA A 147 15.97 9.20 6.60
N GLU A 148 15.66 10.40 6.09
CA GLU A 148 15.99 11.65 6.77
C GLU A 148 15.28 11.80 8.12
N ARG A 149 14.02 11.38 8.22
CA ARG A 149 13.29 11.39 9.50
C ARG A 149 13.87 10.36 10.48
N ALA A 150 14.23 9.17 10.01
CA ALA A 150 14.85 8.14 10.84
C ALA A 150 16.19 8.60 11.44
N SER A 151 17.03 9.26 10.64
CA SER A 151 18.33 9.79 11.12
C SER A 151 18.20 10.93 12.14
N ARG A 152 17.14 11.75 12.07
CA ARG A 152 16.88 12.82 13.06
C ARG A 152 16.35 12.29 14.39
N GLN A 153 15.78 11.09 14.41
CA GLN A 153 15.14 10.50 15.59
C GLN A 153 16.05 9.53 16.36
N GLN A 154 17.24 9.20 15.85
CA GLN A 154 18.23 8.49 16.64
C GLN A 154 18.75 9.41 17.75
N PRO A 155 18.59 9.06 19.04
CA PRO A 155 19.32 9.73 20.10
C PRO A 155 20.80 9.56 19.80
N SER A 156 21.63 10.58 20.07
CA SER A 156 23.08 10.40 20.08
C SER A 156 23.37 9.16 20.93
N ARG A 157 23.83 8.07 20.32
CA ARG A 157 24.31 6.90 21.07
C ARG A 157 25.47 7.41 21.92
N ARG A 158 25.21 7.64 23.20
CA ARG A 158 26.22 7.85 24.24
C ARG A 158 26.58 6.51 24.84
#